data_AF-A0A6P7Z769-F1
#
_entry.id   AF-A0A6P7Z769-F1
#
_cell.length_a   1.000
_cell.length_b   1.000
_cell.length_c   1.000
_cell.angle_alpha   90.00
_cell.angle_beta   90.00
_cell.angle_gamma   90.00
#
_symmetry.space_group_name_H-M   'P 1'
#
loop_
_entity.id
_entity.type
_entity.pdbx_description
1 polymer ?
#
loop_
_entity_poly.entity_id
_entity_poly.type
_entity_poly.pdbx_seq_one_letter_code
_entity_poly.pdbx_strand_id
1 'polypeptide(L)'
;MGLRGRRANKNPPVLSQEFVLQNHADIVSCLAMLFLLALMFEISAKVAVPFVTLQYNVTVPATEESANPATLYHYGIKDLATVFFYMLVAIILHAVIQEYVLDKINRRMHFSKTKHSKFNESGQLSAFYLFSCIWGTSLFISENYASDLTTLWKDYPHTVFSFQMKFFYISQLAYWIHALPELYFQKTKKEDIPRQLIYIGLYLFHVAGAYVLNLNRLGLVLLVLHYFVEFLFHVSRLFYFSNENYQKGFSVWAVLFVLGRLLTLILSVLTVGFGLARADNQALDFSTGNFNVLPIRISVLASICVTQAFMMWKFINFQLRRWREHSSPSQSLKKKVVTTKSKLSKKEKENGMNGTVMSNGADSPRNKKEKSS
;
A
#
# COMPACT_ATOMS: atom_id res chain seq x y z
N MET A 1 13.86 -18.19 43.41
CA MET A 1 12.57 -17.59 43.02
C MET A 1 12.80 -16.10 42.81
N GLY A 2 13.24 -15.70 41.61
CA GLY A 2 13.60 -14.32 41.31
C GLY A 2 12.38 -13.54 40.83
N LEU A 3 11.82 -12.70 41.71
CA LEU A 3 10.76 -11.76 41.39
C LEU A 3 11.26 -10.78 40.31
N ARG A 4 10.92 -11.08 39.06
CA ARG A 4 11.08 -10.18 37.92
C ARG A 4 10.12 -9.01 38.15
N GLY A 5 10.65 -7.93 38.72
CA GLY A 5 9.90 -6.72 39.02
C GLY A 5 9.06 -6.28 37.81
N ARG A 6 7.77 -6.02 38.07
CA ARG A 6 6.89 -5.24 37.20
C ARG A 6 7.69 -4.03 36.69
N ARG A 7 7.92 -3.94 35.37
CA ARG A 7 8.40 -2.68 34.77
C ARG A 7 7.36 -1.62 35.10
N ALA A 8 7.69 -0.74 36.04
CA ALA A 8 6.89 0.41 36.37
C ALA A 8 6.71 1.27 35.12
N ASN A 9 5.48 1.73 34.94
CA ASN A 9 5.00 2.59 33.85
C ASN A 9 5.62 4.00 33.99
N LYS A 10 6.95 4.10 33.87
CA LYS A 10 7.66 5.38 33.87
C LYS A 10 7.59 5.94 32.46
N ASN A 11 7.05 7.14 32.31
CA ASN A 11 7.10 7.86 31.04
C ASN A 11 8.56 7.90 30.55
N PRO A 12 8.81 7.61 29.27
CA PRO A 12 10.17 7.63 28.75
C PRO A 12 10.73 9.06 28.84
N PRO A 13 12.06 9.23 28.96
CA PRO A 13 12.67 10.55 28.97
C PRO A 13 12.24 11.37 27.75
N VAL A 14 11.97 12.66 27.95
CA VAL A 14 11.56 13.58 26.87
C VAL A 14 12.63 13.57 25.76
N LEU A 15 12.19 13.50 24.50
CA LEU A 15 13.03 13.32 23.28
C LEU A 15 13.78 11.99 23.15
N SER A 16 13.59 11.03 24.07
CA SER A 16 14.11 9.69 23.84
C SER A 16 13.43 9.00 22.65
N GLN A 17 14.07 7.97 22.11
CA GLN A 17 13.49 7.17 21.02
C GLN A 17 12.11 6.63 21.38
N GLU A 18 11.92 6.17 22.62
CA GLU A 18 10.63 5.65 23.08
C GLU A 18 9.57 6.74 23.22
N PHE A 19 9.96 7.97 23.61
CA PHE A 19 9.06 9.12 23.67
C PHE A 19 8.54 9.50 22.29
N VAL A 20 9.43 9.60 21.28
CA VAL A 20 9.04 9.94 19.91
C VAL A 20 8.10 8.89 19.34
N LEU A 21 8.38 7.61 19.56
CA LEU A 21 7.54 6.52 19.06
C LEU A 21 6.14 6.51 19.70
N GLN A 22 6.05 6.80 21.00
CA GLN A 22 4.76 6.84 21.70
C GLN A 22 3.91 8.06 21.31
N ASN A 23 4.53 9.21 21.03
CA ASN A 23 3.83 10.48 20.79
C ASN A 23 3.94 10.94 19.33
N HIS A 24 4.28 10.06 18.39
CA HIS A 24 4.54 10.44 16.99
C HIS A 24 3.34 11.16 16.35
N ALA A 25 2.11 10.72 16.65
CA ALA A 25 0.89 11.33 16.17
C ALA A 25 0.75 12.80 16.65
N ASP A 26 1.00 13.05 17.94
CA ASP A 26 0.92 14.39 18.53
C ASP A 26 2.05 15.30 18.02
N ILE A 27 3.28 14.77 17.89
CA ILE A 27 4.43 15.50 17.35
C ILE A 27 4.15 15.93 15.90
N VAL A 28 3.67 15.00 15.08
CA VAL A 28 3.34 15.28 13.67
C VAL A 28 2.12 16.18 13.54
N SER A 29 1.13 16.04 14.42
CA SER A 29 -0.02 16.97 14.50
C SER A 29 0.41 18.38 14.84
N CYS A 30 1.33 18.54 15.81
CA CYS A 30 1.93 19.84 16.14
C CYS A 30 2.66 20.44 14.92
N LEU A 31 3.44 19.64 14.20
CA LEU A 31 4.11 20.08 12.97
C LEU A 31 3.13 20.50 11.87
N ALA A 32 2.05 19.73 11.64
CA ALA A 32 1.01 20.08 10.68
C ALA A 32 0.28 21.38 11.09
N MET A 33 0.03 21.56 12.39
CA MET A 33 -0.61 22.75 12.95
C MET A 33 0.26 24.00 12.76
N LEU A 34 1.59 23.90 12.76
CA LEU A 34 2.47 25.03 12.46
C LEU A 34 2.22 25.59 11.04
N PHE A 35 2.01 24.72 10.04
CA PHE A 35 1.64 25.17 8.69
C PHE A 35 0.27 25.85 8.68
N LEU A 36 -0.71 25.30 9.40
CA LEU A 36 -2.06 25.90 9.47
C LEU A 36 -2.06 27.25 10.20
N LEU A 37 -1.34 27.38 11.32
CA LEU A 37 -1.18 28.64 12.03
C LEU A 37 -0.39 29.66 11.20
N ALA A 38 0.61 29.21 10.44
CA ALA A 38 1.36 30.07 9.53
C ALA A 38 0.47 30.68 8.43
N LEU A 39 -0.66 30.06 8.07
CA LEU A 39 -1.63 30.67 7.14
C LEU A 39 -2.37 31.88 7.74
N MET A 40 -2.38 32.04 9.07
CA MET A 40 -3.09 33.14 9.73
C MET A 40 -2.37 34.48 9.64
N PHE A 41 -1.06 34.49 9.32
CA PHE A 41 -0.28 35.73 9.19
C PHE A 41 0.25 35.88 7.76
N GLU A 42 0.15 37.08 7.19
CA GLU A 42 0.45 37.34 5.78
C GLU A 42 1.86 36.94 5.36
N ILE A 43 2.87 37.23 6.20
CA ILE A 43 4.28 36.94 5.91
C ILE A 43 4.53 35.43 5.90
N SER A 44 4.05 34.71 6.91
CA SER A 44 4.23 33.26 7.01
C SER A 44 3.34 32.49 6.03
N ALA A 45 2.19 33.05 5.63
CA ALA A 45 1.30 32.44 4.66
C ALA A 45 1.98 32.23 3.30
N LYS A 46 2.85 33.17 2.88
CA LYS A 46 3.65 33.02 1.65
C LYS A 46 4.53 31.75 1.66
N VAL A 47 4.94 31.29 2.83
CA VAL A 47 5.73 30.06 3.01
C VAL A 47 4.84 28.84 3.17
N ALA A 48 3.71 28.95 3.87
CA ALA A 48 2.82 27.82 4.18
C ALA A 48 1.88 27.43 3.03
N VAL A 49 1.44 28.38 2.20
CA VAL A 49 0.50 28.12 1.09
C VAL A 49 0.97 27.00 0.16
N PRO A 50 2.24 26.96 -0.30
CA PRO A 50 2.74 25.85 -1.14
C PRO A 50 2.56 24.45 -0.56
N PHE A 51 2.52 24.33 0.77
CA PHE A 51 2.36 23.07 1.48
C PHE A 51 0.88 22.67 1.58
N VAL A 52 -0.02 23.61 1.80
CA VAL A 52 -1.42 23.30 2.11
C VAL A 52 -2.31 23.25 0.87
N THR A 53 -2.06 24.10 -0.13
CA THR A 53 -2.92 24.20 -1.32
C THR A 53 -2.34 23.46 -2.52
N LEU A 54 -3.20 23.05 -3.46
CA LEU A 54 -2.74 22.55 -4.76
C LEU A 54 -2.05 23.66 -5.55
N GLN A 55 -0.92 23.35 -6.16
CA GLN A 55 -0.10 24.31 -6.90
C GLN A 55 -0.45 24.34 -8.39
N TYR A 56 0.02 25.35 -9.12
CA TYR A 56 -0.12 25.46 -10.58
C TYR A 56 -1.57 25.54 -11.07
N ASN A 57 -2.40 26.33 -10.40
CA ASN A 57 -3.77 26.60 -10.84
C ASN A 57 -3.79 27.46 -12.11
N VAL A 58 -4.68 27.13 -13.03
CA VAL A 58 -4.95 27.85 -14.26
C VAL A 58 -6.46 28.05 -14.35
N THR A 59 -6.89 29.32 -14.40
CA THR A 59 -8.29 29.68 -14.60
C THR A 59 -8.58 29.75 -16.09
N VAL A 60 -9.45 28.88 -16.57
CA VAL A 60 -10.01 28.96 -17.92
C VAL A 60 -11.24 29.87 -17.86
N PRO A 61 -11.28 30.97 -18.64
CA PRO A 61 -12.43 31.88 -18.65
C PRO A 61 -13.69 31.15 -19.13
N ALA A 62 -14.84 31.59 -18.63
CA ALA A 62 -16.14 31.07 -19.05
C ALA A 62 -16.32 31.21 -20.57
N THR A 63 -16.64 30.10 -21.23
CA THR A 63 -17.01 30.05 -22.65
C THR A 63 -18.51 29.92 -22.80
N GLU A 64 -19.06 30.12 -24.01
CA GLU A 64 -20.51 29.98 -24.27
C GLU A 64 -21.09 28.61 -23.84
N GLU A 65 -20.25 27.57 -23.75
CA GLU A 65 -20.62 26.22 -23.29
C GLU A 65 -20.50 26.00 -21.76
N SER A 66 -19.85 26.90 -21.02
CA SER A 66 -19.62 26.75 -19.58
C SER A 66 -19.87 28.05 -18.80
N ALA A 67 -20.97 28.08 -18.03
CA ALA A 67 -21.42 29.27 -17.31
C ALA A 67 -20.49 29.75 -16.18
N ASN A 68 -19.52 28.92 -15.75
CA ASN A 68 -18.60 29.23 -14.66
C ASN A 68 -17.14 29.02 -15.09
N PRO A 69 -16.21 29.91 -14.69
CA PRO A 69 -14.79 29.72 -14.95
C PRO A 69 -14.29 28.43 -14.29
N ALA A 70 -13.62 27.58 -15.06
CA ALA A 70 -13.07 26.32 -14.56
C ALA A 70 -11.64 26.55 -14.05
N THR A 71 -11.36 26.12 -12.80
CA THR A 71 -10.00 26.11 -12.27
C THR A 71 -9.37 24.73 -12.49
N LEU A 72 -8.39 24.67 -13.39
CA LEU A 72 -7.61 23.49 -13.72
C LEU A 72 -6.20 23.61 -13.13
N TYR A 73 -5.45 22.52 -13.17
CA TYR A 73 -4.11 22.47 -12.58
C TYR A 73 -3.12 21.76 -13.50
N HIS A 74 -1.88 22.22 -13.53
CA HIS A 74 -0.75 21.45 -14.08
C HIS A 74 -0.01 20.68 -12.97
N TYR A 75 0.85 19.73 -13.31
CA TYR A 75 1.80 19.19 -12.34
C TYR A 75 3.07 20.05 -12.28
N GLY A 76 3.81 19.98 -11.18
CA GLY A 76 5.16 20.53 -11.13
C GLY A 76 5.89 20.31 -9.80
N ILE A 77 7.14 20.77 -9.72
CA ILE A 77 8.03 20.49 -8.58
C ILE A 77 7.49 20.98 -7.23
N LYS A 78 6.71 22.07 -7.21
CA LYS A 78 6.11 22.61 -5.97
C LYS A 78 5.10 21.64 -5.35
N ASP A 79 4.56 20.69 -6.12
CA ASP A 79 3.68 19.66 -5.61
C ASP A 79 4.38 18.76 -4.58
N LEU A 80 5.73 18.69 -4.55
CA LEU A 80 6.47 17.97 -3.51
C LEU A 80 6.22 18.55 -2.11
N ALA A 81 6.07 19.88 -2.00
CA ALA A 81 5.73 20.53 -0.72
C ALA A 81 4.32 20.12 -0.27
N THR A 82 3.38 20.08 -1.23
CA THR A 82 2.01 19.64 -1.00
C THR A 82 1.95 18.16 -0.58
N VAL A 83 2.67 17.28 -1.29
CA VAL A 83 2.80 15.85 -0.96
C VAL A 83 3.38 15.68 0.45
N PHE A 84 4.40 16.46 0.82
CA PHE A 84 4.98 16.42 2.16
C PHE A 84 3.95 16.79 3.24
N PHE A 85 3.17 17.85 3.06
CA PHE A 85 2.14 18.21 4.02
C PHE A 85 1.06 17.13 4.16
N TYR A 86 0.54 16.62 3.05
CA TYR A 86 -0.47 15.56 3.10
C TYR A 86 0.11 14.23 3.60
N MET A 87 1.42 14.00 3.53
CA MET A 87 2.08 12.88 4.20
C MET A 87 1.97 13.03 5.74
N LEU A 88 2.14 14.23 6.28
CA LEU A 88 1.91 14.48 7.72
C LEU A 88 0.46 14.18 8.10
N VAL A 89 -0.49 14.63 7.28
CA VAL A 89 -1.92 14.32 7.46
C VAL A 89 -2.16 12.80 7.41
N ALA A 90 -1.52 12.09 6.49
CA ALA A 90 -1.62 10.63 6.40
C ALA A 90 -1.09 9.92 7.65
N ILE A 91 0.01 10.39 8.25
CA ILE A 91 0.52 9.86 9.53
C ILE A 91 -0.51 10.06 10.66
N ILE A 92 -1.11 11.25 10.75
CA ILE A 92 -2.15 11.54 11.75
C ILE A 92 -3.36 10.63 11.56
N LEU A 93 -3.84 10.50 10.31
CA LEU A 93 -4.96 9.60 9.99
C LEU A 93 -4.65 8.14 10.29
N HIS A 94 -3.44 7.68 9.99
CA HIS A 94 -2.98 6.33 10.33
C HIS A 94 -3.10 6.08 11.84
N ALA A 95 -2.57 7.00 12.66
CA ALA A 95 -2.61 6.90 14.10
C ALA A 95 -4.05 6.90 14.65
N VAL A 96 -4.92 7.77 14.11
CA VAL A 96 -6.35 7.83 14.49
C VAL A 96 -7.06 6.51 14.17
N ILE A 97 -6.88 5.97 12.96
CA ILE A 97 -7.46 4.67 12.58
C ILE A 97 -6.91 3.56 13.49
N GLN A 98 -5.61 3.60 13.78
CA GLN A 98 -4.95 2.62 14.63
C GLN A 98 -5.56 2.60 16.04
N GLU A 99 -5.63 3.76 16.69
CA GLU A 99 -6.04 3.88 18.09
C GLU A 99 -7.56 3.66 18.28
N TYR A 100 -8.38 4.35 17.46
CA TYR A 100 -9.82 4.39 17.66
C TYR A 100 -10.56 3.21 17.04
N VAL A 101 -10.02 2.62 15.97
CA VAL A 101 -10.68 1.50 15.26
C VAL A 101 -9.96 0.19 15.54
N LEU A 102 -8.71 0.06 15.09
CA LEU A 102 -8.02 -1.25 15.05
C LEU A 102 -7.71 -1.76 16.45
N ASP A 103 -7.10 -0.95 17.31
CA ASP A 103 -6.77 -1.32 18.67
C ASP A 103 -8.02 -1.58 19.52
N LYS A 104 -9.15 -0.93 19.21
CA LYS A 104 -10.43 -1.23 19.86
C LYS A 104 -10.94 -2.62 19.49
N ILE A 105 -10.86 -3.01 18.22
CA ILE A 105 -11.24 -4.36 17.75
C ILE A 105 -10.30 -5.41 18.33
N ASN A 106 -8.99 -5.17 18.29
CA ASN A 106 -8.00 -6.12 18.80
C ASN A 106 -8.15 -6.40 20.29
N ARG A 107 -8.46 -5.38 21.09
CA ARG A 107 -8.74 -5.54 22.52
C ARG A 107 -9.94 -6.43 22.79
N ARG A 108 -10.95 -6.43 21.90
CA ARG A 108 -12.12 -7.32 22.00
C ARG A 108 -11.83 -8.75 21.58
N MET A 109 -10.99 -8.93 20.56
CA MET A 109 -10.75 -10.23 19.92
C MET A 109 -9.59 -11.04 20.53
N HIS A 110 -8.79 -10.45 21.44
CA HIS A 110 -7.70 -11.12 22.16
C HIS A 110 -6.71 -11.89 21.26
N PHE A 111 -6.29 -11.28 20.15
CA PHE A 111 -5.37 -11.91 19.21
C PHE A 111 -3.96 -12.15 19.80
N SER A 112 -3.27 -13.18 19.30
CA SER A 112 -1.84 -13.38 19.57
C SER A 112 -1.02 -12.22 19.00
N LYS A 113 0.19 -11.99 19.53
CA LYS A 113 1.07 -10.88 19.09
C LYS A 113 1.31 -10.87 17.57
N THR A 114 1.50 -12.04 16.97
CA THR A 114 1.72 -12.17 15.51
C THR A 114 0.46 -11.89 14.71
N LYS A 115 -0.70 -12.39 15.17
CA LYS A 115 -1.99 -12.15 14.52
C LYS A 115 -2.41 -10.68 14.64
N HIS A 116 -2.12 -10.07 15.78
CA HIS A 116 -2.35 -8.65 16.07
C HIS A 116 -1.64 -7.73 15.07
N SER A 117 -0.32 -7.89 14.89
CA SER A 117 0.46 -7.08 13.95
C SER A 117 -0.05 -7.23 12.50
N LYS A 118 -0.34 -8.47 12.07
CA LYS A 118 -0.90 -8.76 10.74
C LYS A 118 -2.32 -8.21 10.54
N PHE A 119 -3.12 -8.19 11.61
CA PHE A 119 -4.46 -7.60 11.59
C PHE A 119 -4.38 -6.08 11.42
N ASN A 120 -3.46 -5.42 12.14
CA ASN A 120 -3.27 -3.97 12.04
C ASN A 120 -2.84 -3.53 10.64
N GLU A 121 -1.82 -4.19 10.09
CA GLU A 121 -1.38 -3.97 8.70
C GLU A 121 -2.55 -4.12 7.72
N SER A 122 -3.32 -5.19 7.84
CA SER A 122 -4.48 -5.45 6.97
C SER A 122 -5.64 -4.49 7.20
N GLY A 123 -5.79 -3.96 8.41
CA GLY A 123 -6.80 -2.99 8.79
C GLY A 123 -6.52 -1.63 8.15
N GLN A 124 -5.30 -1.14 8.29
CA GLN A 124 -4.85 0.12 7.70
C GLN A 124 -4.97 0.08 6.17
N LEU A 125 -4.44 -0.97 5.54
CA LEU A 125 -4.50 -1.12 4.09
C LEU A 125 -5.94 -1.28 3.59
N SER A 126 -6.81 -2.02 4.29
CA SER A 126 -8.24 -2.08 3.94
C SER A 126 -8.90 -0.71 3.95
N ALA A 127 -8.66 0.09 4.99
CA ALA A 127 -9.25 1.43 5.12
C ALA A 127 -8.80 2.35 3.98
N PHE A 128 -7.50 2.37 3.69
CA PHE A 128 -6.94 3.16 2.61
C PHE A 128 -7.45 2.73 1.24
N TYR A 129 -7.45 1.43 0.94
CA TYR A 129 -7.91 0.94 -0.36
C TYR A 129 -9.40 1.18 -0.56
N LEU A 130 -10.23 1.02 0.47
CA LEU A 130 -11.66 1.33 0.38
C LEU A 130 -11.89 2.79 0.00
N PHE A 131 -11.27 3.71 0.76
CA PHE A 131 -11.39 5.14 0.51
C PHE A 131 -10.89 5.52 -0.89
N SER A 132 -9.71 5.03 -1.27
CA SER A 132 -9.11 5.33 -2.57
C SER A 132 -9.89 4.71 -3.74
N CYS A 133 -10.49 3.53 -3.57
CA CYS A 133 -11.36 2.93 -4.58
C CYS A 133 -12.64 3.75 -4.76
N ILE A 134 -13.30 4.17 -3.68
CA ILE A 134 -14.53 4.96 -3.76
C ILE A 134 -14.24 6.29 -4.47
N TRP A 135 -13.19 7.00 -4.07
CA TRP A 135 -12.81 8.27 -4.68
C TRP A 135 -12.34 8.10 -6.13
N GLY A 136 -11.49 7.11 -6.42
CA GLY A 136 -11.05 6.86 -7.78
C GLY A 136 -12.19 6.41 -8.71
N THR A 137 -13.15 5.65 -8.19
CA THR A 137 -14.36 5.26 -8.95
C THR A 137 -15.27 6.46 -9.19
N SER A 138 -15.43 7.36 -8.22
CA SER A 138 -16.22 8.58 -8.43
C SER A 138 -15.62 9.46 -9.51
N LEU A 139 -14.28 9.60 -9.54
CA LEU A 139 -13.55 10.27 -10.62
C LEU A 139 -13.73 9.57 -11.98
N PHE A 140 -13.63 8.24 -12.00
CA PHE A 140 -13.82 7.44 -13.21
C PHE A 140 -15.21 7.63 -13.82
N ILE A 141 -16.25 7.73 -12.98
CA ILE A 141 -17.63 7.97 -13.41
C ILE A 141 -17.81 9.44 -13.81
N SER A 142 -17.32 10.40 -13.02
CA SER A 142 -17.53 11.83 -13.28
C SER A 142 -16.89 12.30 -14.59
N GLU A 143 -15.75 11.72 -14.95
CA GLU A 143 -15.04 12.03 -16.20
C GLU A 143 -15.51 11.16 -17.39
N ASN A 144 -16.54 10.33 -17.17
CA ASN A 144 -17.20 9.49 -18.18
C ASN A 144 -16.27 8.51 -18.93
N TYR A 145 -15.19 8.05 -18.29
CA TYR A 145 -14.23 7.12 -18.89
C TYR A 145 -14.81 5.73 -19.19
N ALA A 146 -15.93 5.36 -18.56
CA ALA A 146 -16.62 4.09 -18.79
C ALA A 146 -17.29 3.99 -20.17
N SER A 147 -17.72 5.13 -20.70
CA SER A 147 -18.51 5.18 -21.94
C SER A 147 -17.65 5.07 -23.19
N ASP A 148 -16.40 5.52 -23.12
CA ASP A 148 -15.46 5.48 -24.24
C ASP A 148 -14.04 5.23 -23.74
N LEU A 149 -13.53 4.01 -23.97
CA LEU A 149 -12.17 3.63 -23.59
C LEU A 149 -11.09 4.41 -24.37
N THR A 150 -11.42 4.98 -25.53
CA THR A 150 -10.45 5.76 -26.30
C THR A 150 -10.02 7.03 -25.57
N THR A 151 -10.85 7.54 -24.65
CA THR A 151 -10.53 8.68 -23.78
C THR A 151 -9.25 8.49 -22.95
N LEU A 152 -8.80 7.25 -22.75
CA LEU A 152 -7.56 6.94 -22.04
C LEU A 152 -6.30 7.41 -22.78
N TRP A 153 -6.33 7.50 -24.11
CA TRP A 153 -5.19 7.95 -24.94
C TRP A 153 -5.54 9.07 -25.92
N LYS A 154 -6.82 9.27 -26.24
CA LYS A 154 -7.28 10.34 -27.12
C LYS A 154 -6.90 11.69 -26.51
N ASP A 155 -6.42 12.60 -27.35
CA ASP A 155 -5.96 13.95 -26.98
C ASP A 155 -4.81 13.95 -25.96
N TYR A 156 -4.02 12.87 -25.90
CA TYR A 156 -2.76 12.87 -25.15
C TYR A 156 -1.78 13.89 -25.78
N PRO A 157 -1.04 14.69 -24.98
CA PRO A 157 -0.89 14.61 -23.52
C PRO A 157 -1.98 15.31 -22.69
N HIS A 158 -2.41 14.65 -21.61
CA HIS A 158 -3.39 15.20 -20.64
C HIS A 158 -2.69 16.05 -19.58
N THR A 159 -2.20 17.22 -19.97
CA THR A 159 -1.37 18.10 -19.11
C THR A 159 -2.14 18.86 -18.02
N VAL A 160 -3.47 18.93 -18.15
CA VAL A 160 -4.36 19.62 -17.22
C VAL A 160 -5.18 18.65 -16.39
N PHE A 161 -5.36 18.98 -15.12
CA PHE A 161 -6.07 18.18 -14.13
C PHE A 161 -7.24 18.98 -13.55
N SER A 162 -8.36 18.30 -13.31
CA SER A 162 -9.36 18.80 -12.37
C SER A 162 -8.80 18.80 -10.94
N PHE A 163 -9.34 19.63 -10.06
CA PHE A 163 -8.93 19.67 -8.64
C PHE A 163 -8.95 18.26 -8.02
N GLN A 164 -10.04 17.53 -8.23
CA GLN A 164 -10.24 16.19 -7.67
C GLN A 164 -9.19 15.20 -8.19
N MET A 165 -8.90 15.21 -9.49
CA MET A 165 -7.90 14.32 -10.09
C MET A 165 -6.49 14.64 -9.57
N LYS A 166 -6.11 15.91 -9.55
CA LYS A 166 -4.79 16.29 -9.01
C LYS A 166 -4.67 15.93 -7.53
N PHE A 167 -5.68 16.28 -6.74
CA PHE A 167 -5.65 16.01 -5.31
C PHE A 167 -5.64 14.51 -4.99
N PHE A 168 -6.31 13.69 -5.81
CA PHE A 168 -6.24 12.24 -5.71
C PHE A 168 -4.78 11.75 -5.84
N TYR A 169 -4.06 12.12 -6.90
CA TYR A 169 -2.65 11.72 -7.11
C TYR A 169 -1.72 12.21 -5.99
N ILE A 170 -1.86 13.46 -5.55
CA ILE A 170 -1.10 14.01 -4.42
C ILE A 170 -1.35 13.18 -3.16
N SER A 171 -2.60 12.82 -2.88
CA SER A 171 -2.98 12.01 -1.74
C SER A 171 -2.43 10.58 -1.83
N GLN A 172 -2.41 9.98 -3.03
CA GLN A 172 -1.80 8.66 -3.25
C GLN A 172 -0.30 8.67 -2.97
N LEU A 173 0.43 9.67 -3.50
CA LEU A 173 1.86 9.82 -3.24
C LEU A 173 2.13 10.07 -1.75
N ALA A 174 1.39 10.99 -1.15
CA ALA A 174 1.49 11.32 0.27
C ALA A 174 1.31 10.08 1.15
N TYR A 175 0.29 9.25 0.87
CA TYR A 175 0.07 8.01 1.59
C TYR A 175 1.24 7.04 1.40
N TRP A 176 1.70 6.78 0.18
CA TRP A 176 2.80 5.80 0.03
C TRP A 176 4.13 6.30 0.60
N ILE A 177 4.37 7.61 0.65
CA ILE A 177 5.52 8.17 1.37
C ILE A 177 5.33 8.05 2.89
N HIS A 178 4.11 8.23 3.42
CA HIS A 178 3.83 8.08 4.86
C HIS A 178 4.21 6.68 5.38
N ALA A 179 4.10 5.67 4.52
CA ALA A 179 4.43 4.30 4.89
C ALA A 179 5.92 4.13 5.27
N LEU A 180 6.82 5.00 4.79
CA LEU A 180 8.25 4.95 5.10
C LEU A 180 8.58 5.27 6.57
N PRO A 181 8.21 6.44 7.13
CA PRO A 181 8.38 6.69 8.56
C PRO A 181 7.52 5.74 9.42
N GLU A 182 6.39 5.25 8.90
CA GLU A 182 5.55 4.28 9.61
C GLU A 182 6.30 2.95 9.87
N LEU A 183 7.20 2.52 8.98
CA LEU A 183 8.07 1.36 9.24
C LEU A 183 8.86 1.51 10.54
N TYR A 184 9.29 2.73 10.82
CA TYR A 184 10.02 3.08 12.03
C TYR A 184 9.08 3.19 13.23
N PHE A 185 7.94 3.88 13.09
CA PHE A 185 6.94 4.04 14.15
C PHE A 185 6.38 2.71 14.65
N GLN A 186 6.15 1.75 13.75
CA GLN A 186 5.65 0.42 14.08
C GLN A 186 6.73 -0.56 14.58
N LYS A 187 8.00 -0.15 14.60
CA LYS A 187 9.15 -1.02 14.91
C LYS A 187 9.13 -2.28 14.03
N THR A 188 8.92 -2.11 12.72
CA THR A 188 8.94 -3.21 11.75
C THR A 188 10.24 -3.99 11.87
N LYS A 189 10.13 -5.33 11.85
CA LYS A 189 11.31 -6.18 11.98
C LYS A 189 12.26 -5.95 10.81
N LYS A 190 13.57 -5.97 11.08
CA LYS A 190 14.60 -5.77 10.06
C LYS A 190 14.50 -6.75 8.87
N GLU A 191 14.03 -7.97 9.13
CA GLU A 191 13.80 -9.00 8.11
C GLU A 191 12.65 -8.66 7.13
N ASP A 192 11.67 -7.87 7.59
CA ASP A 192 10.49 -7.50 6.80
C ASP A 192 10.67 -6.17 6.04
N ILE A 193 11.60 -5.31 6.47
CA ILE A 193 11.83 -3.97 5.88
C ILE A 193 12.10 -4.02 4.36
N PRO A 194 13.02 -4.86 3.83
CA PRO A 194 13.31 -4.85 2.39
C PRO A 194 12.08 -5.17 1.55
N ARG A 195 11.25 -6.11 2.01
CA ARG A 195 10.02 -6.48 1.33
C ARG A 195 9.02 -5.31 1.32
N GLN A 196 8.89 -4.59 2.44
CA GLN A 196 7.97 -3.45 2.53
C GLN A 196 8.47 -2.26 1.70
N LEU A 197 9.78 -2.01 1.65
CA LEU A 197 10.37 -0.97 0.79
C LEU A 197 10.13 -1.23 -0.70
N ILE A 198 10.29 -2.48 -1.16
CA ILE A 198 9.96 -2.84 -2.56
C ILE A 198 8.49 -2.55 -2.84
N TYR A 199 7.59 -2.94 -1.93
CA TYR A 199 6.16 -2.72 -2.08
C TYR A 199 5.80 -1.22 -2.15
N ILE A 200 6.31 -0.42 -1.21
CA ILE A 200 6.11 1.04 -1.20
C ILE A 200 6.69 1.68 -2.47
N GLY A 201 7.90 1.27 -2.86
CA GLY A 201 8.59 1.78 -4.05
C GLY A 201 7.82 1.50 -5.34
N LEU A 202 7.17 0.33 -5.46
CA LEU A 202 6.33 0.01 -6.63
C LEU A 202 5.13 0.95 -6.75
N TYR A 203 4.46 1.30 -5.65
CA TYR A 203 3.36 2.27 -5.71
C TYR A 203 3.86 3.66 -6.08
N LEU A 204 4.90 4.15 -5.40
CA LEU A 204 5.47 5.46 -5.71
C LEU A 204 5.91 5.54 -7.17
N PHE A 205 6.57 4.52 -7.69
CA PHE A 205 7.00 4.46 -9.08
C PHE A 205 5.82 4.54 -10.06
N HIS A 206 4.77 3.74 -9.89
CA HIS A 206 3.65 3.72 -10.84
C HIS A 206 2.77 4.97 -10.72
N VAL A 207 2.50 5.44 -9.50
CA VAL A 207 1.70 6.66 -9.26
C VAL A 207 2.44 7.89 -9.79
N ALA A 208 3.73 8.05 -9.46
CA ALA A 208 4.53 9.17 -9.96
C ALA A 208 4.77 9.09 -11.46
N GLY A 209 4.99 7.88 -12.01
CA GLY A 209 5.15 7.66 -13.44
C GLY A 209 3.91 8.07 -14.22
N ALA A 210 2.72 7.66 -13.77
CA ALA A 210 1.47 8.09 -14.39
C ALA A 210 1.28 9.62 -14.31
N TYR A 211 1.63 10.22 -13.17
CA TYR A 211 1.50 11.65 -12.90
C TYR A 211 2.43 12.52 -13.78
N VAL A 212 3.71 12.17 -13.86
CA VAL A 212 4.73 12.96 -14.57
C VAL A 212 4.69 12.75 -16.09
N LEU A 213 4.31 11.55 -16.55
CA LEU A 213 4.19 11.23 -17.98
C LEU A 213 2.85 11.65 -18.60
N ASN A 214 2.00 12.37 -17.86
CA ASN A 214 0.65 12.76 -18.27
C ASN A 214 -0.25 11.57 -18.67
N LEU A 215 -0.02 10.39 -18.09
CA LEU A 215 -0.82 9.17 -18.30
C LEU A 215 -1.91 9.05 -17.22
N ASN A 216 -2.44 10.18 -16.79
CA ASN A 216 -3.25 10.30 -15.58
C ASN A 216 -4.55 9.49 -15.65
N ARG A 217 -5.18 9.46 -16.82
CA ARG A 217 -6.44 8.72 -17.05
C ARG A 217 -6.22 7.21 -16.95
N LEU A 218 -5.22 6.69 -17.67
CA LEU A 218 -4.81 5.29 -17.57
C LEU A 218 -4.41 4.94 -16.13
N GLY A 219 -3.54 5.74 -15.52
CA GLY A 219 -3.07 5.53 -14.15
C GLY A 219 -4.22 5.43 -13.13
N LEU A 220 -5.23 6.28 -13.25
CA LEU A 220 -6.42 6.25 -12.38
C LEU A 220 -7.15 4.91 -12.50
N VAL A 221 -7.46 4.48 -13.73
CA VAL A 221 -8.18 3.23 -13.98
C VAL A 221 -7.39 2.02 -13.45
N LEU A 222 -6.09 1.98 -13.71
CA LEU A 222 -5.23 0.90 -13.24
C LEU A 222 -5.12 0.88 -11.71
N LEU A 223 -5.03 2.05 -11.07
CA LEU A 223 -5.00 2.17 -9.60
C LEU A 223 -6.31 1.71 -8.98
N VAL A 224 -7.46 2.14 -9.49
CA VAL A 224 -8.78 1.73 -8.98
C VAL A 224 -8.94 0.22 -9.06
N LEU A 225 -8.62 -0.37 -10.21
CA LEU A 225 -8.70 -1.81 -10.42
C LEU A 225 -7.77 -2.57 -9.44
N HIS A 226 -6.54 -2.09 -9.29
CA HIS A 226 -5.57 -2.72 -8.40
C HIS A 226 -5.99 -2.61 -6.93
N TYR A 227 -6.34 -1.42 -6.46
CA TYR A 227 -6.78 -1.19 -5.10
C TYR A 227 -8.03 -1.98 -4.75
N PHE A 228 -8.95 -2.18 -5.70
CA PHE A 228 -10.15 -2.96 -5.44
C PHE A 228 -9.81 -4.43 -5.15
N VAL A 229 -8.90 -5.00 -5.93
CA VAL A 229 -8.40 -6.37 -5.71
C VAL A 229 -7.67 -6.48 -4.37
N GLU A 230 -6.80 -5.53 -4.03
CA GLU A 230 -6.06 -5.54 -2.76
C GLU A 230 -6.99 -5.32 -1.55
N PHE A 231 -8.00 -4.47 -1.68
CA PHE A 231 -9.04 -4.28 -0.67
C PHE A 231 -9.72 -5.61 -0.33
N LEU A 232 -10.15 -6.37 -1.34
CA LEU A 232 -10.79 -7.67 -1.14
C LEU A 232 -9.86 -8.67 -0.45
N PHE A 233 -8.56 -8.65 -0.77
CA PHE A 233 -7.58 -9.48 -0.06
C PHE A 233 -7.53 -9.13 1.43
N HIS A 234 -7.36 -7.84 1.74
CA HIS A 234 -7.17 -7.38 3.10
C HIS A 234 -8.45 -7.54 3.94
N VAL A 235 -9.63 -7.30 3.37
CA VAL A 235 -10.91 -7.58 4.03
C VAL A 235 -11.12 -9.07 4.27
N SER A 236 -10.82 -9.91 3.27
CA SER A 236 -10.89 -11.37 3.45
C SER A 236 -9.97 -11.84 4.58
N ARG A 237 -8.78 -11.25 4.67
CA ARG A 237 -7.81 -11.53 5.74
C ARG A 237 -8.30 -11.07 7.12
N LEU A 238 -8.95 -9.90 7.20
CA LEU A 238 -9.55 -9.41 8.44
C LEU A 238 -10.68 -10.33 8.93
N PHE A 239 -11.59 -10.73 8.04
CA PHE A 239 -12.66 -11.68 8.39
C PHE A 239 -12.11 -13.04 8.79
N TYR A 240 -11.11 -13.56 8.07
CA TYR A 240 -10.43 -14.80 8.44
C TYR A 240 -9.78 -14.73 9.82
N PHE A 241 -9.17 -13.59 10.17
CA PHE A 241 -8.64 -13.41 11.52
C PHE A 241 -9.73 -13.31 12.58
N SER A 242 -10.91 -12.80 12.26
CA SER A 242 -12.04 -12.83 13.19
C SER A 242 -12.56 -14.25 13.40
N ASN A 243 -12.78 -14.99 12.31
CA ASN A 243 -13.26 -16.36 12.33
C ASN A 243 -12.69 -17.14 11.14
N GLU A 244 -12.05 -18.26 11.44
CA GLU A 244 -11.36 -19.08 10.45
C GLU A 244 -12.31 -19.76 9.46
N ASN A 245 -13.63 -19.77 9.71
CA ASN A 245 -14.64 -20.28 8.79
C ASN A 245 -14.82 -19.40 7.53
N TYR A 246 -14.35 -18.16 7.53
CA TYR A 246 -14.51 -17.22 6.41
C TYR A 246 -13.45 -17.36 5.29
N GLN A 247 -12.96 -18.59 5.06
CA GLN A 247 -11.94 -18.90 4.03
C GLN A 247 -12.39 -18.60 2.59
N LYS A 248 -13.71 -18.59 2.33
CA LYS A 248 -14.30 -18.38 1.00
C LYS A 248 -13.94 -17.02 0.40
N GLY A 249 -13.70 -16.00 1.23
CA GLY A 249 -13.29 -14.67 0.76
C GLY A 249 -11.99 -14.71 -0.07
N PHE A 250 -11.03 -15.54 0.34
CA PHE A 250 -9.79 -15.72 -0.43
C PHE A 250 -10.01 -16.38 -1.79
N SER A 251 -11.04 -17.22 -1.95
CA SER A 251 -11.34 -17.82 -3.26
C SER A 251 -11.91 -16.79 -4.23
N VAL A 252 -12.82 -15.93 -3.73
CA VAL A 252 -13.37 -14.81 -4.51
C VAL A 252 -12.25 -13.84 -4.90
N TRP A 253 -11.41 -13.47 -3.94
CA TRP A 253 -10.23 -12.65 -4.19
C TRP A 253 -9.31 -13.29 -5.24
N ALA A 254 -9.02 -14.59 -5.16
CA ALA A 254 -8.10 -15.23 -6.09
C ALA A 254 -8.57 -15.15 -7.56
N VAL A 255 -9.88 -15.33 -7.80
CA VAL A 255 -10.47 -15.16 -9.14
C VAL A 255 -10.35 -13.71 -9.60
N LEU A 256 -10.77 -12.76 -8.76
CA LEU A 256 -10.72 -11.33 -9.08
C LEU A 256 -9.30 -10.80 -9.23
N PHE A 257 -8.34 -11.39 -8.53
CA PHE A 257 -6.92 -11.07 -8.67
C PHE A 257 -6.46 -11.37 -10.09
N VAL A 258 -6.68 -12.59 -10.59
CA VAL A 258 -6.28 -12.98 -11.96
C VAL A 258 -6.97 -12.10 -13.00
N LEU A 259 -8.28 -11.86 -12.85
CA LEU A 259 -9.03 -10.97 -13.75
C LEU A 259 -8.48 -9.55 -13.72
N GLY A 260 -8.17 -9.01 -12.54
CA GLY A 260 -7.59 -7.68 -12.38
C GLY A 260 -6.21 -7.54 -13.02
N ARG A 261 -5.35 -8.57 -12.96
CA ARG A 261 -4.05 -8.56 -13.68
C ARG A 261 -4.25 -8.60 -15.20
N LEU A 262 -5.15 -9.45 -15.68
CA LEU A 262 -5.45 -9.53 -17.10
C LEU A 262 -5.98 -8.20 -17.65
N LEU A 263 -6.96 -7.60 -16.96
CA LEU A 263 -7.52 -6.32 -17.37
C LEU A 263 -6.48 -5.18 -17.29
N THR A 264 -5.59 -5.20 -16.30
CA THR A 264 -4.46 -4.25 -16.22
C THR A 264 -3.58 -4.33 -17.48
N LEU A 265 -3.21 -5.54 -17.89
CA LEU A 265 -2.38 -5.76 -19.09
C LEU A 265 -3.12 -5.35 -20.37
N ILE A 266 -4.38 -5.75 -20.52
CA ILE A 266 -5.20 -5.40 -21.69
C ILE A 266 -5.30 -3.89 -21.83
N LEU A 267 -5.69 -3.17 -20.78
CA LEU A 267 -5.84 -1.71 -20.83
C LEU A 267 -4.52 -1.00 -21.11
N SER A 268 -3.41 -1.49 -20.54
CA SER A 268 -2.08 -0.92 -20.76
C SER A 268 -1.62 -1.10 -22.21
N VAL A 269 -1.77 -2.30 -22.78
CA VAL A 269 -1.42 -2.60 -24.17
C VAL A 269 -2.33 -1.85 -25.14
N LEU A 270 -3.64 -1.82 -24.88
CA LEU A 270 -4.60 -1.06 -25.67
C LEU A 270 -4.23 0.43 -25.72
N THR A 271 -3.99 1.03 -24.56
CA THR A 271 -3.74 2.48 -24.44
C THR A 271 -2.36 2.85 -24.97
N VAL A 272 -1.30 2.21 -24.47
CA VAL A 272 0.09 2.60 -24.78
C VAL A 272 0.61 1.91 -26.04
N GLY A 273 0.30 0.63 -26.20
CA GLY A 273 0.80 -0.20 -27.31
C GLY A 273 0.07 0.02 -28.63
N PHE A 274 -1.22 0.34 -28.60
CA PHE A 274 -2.02 0.59 -29.81
C PHE A 274 -2.48 2.04 -29.93
N GLY A 275 -3.10 2.61 -28.90
CA GLY A 275 -3.66 3.96 -28.93
C GLY A 275 -2.60 5.03 -29.18
N LEU A 276 -1.67 5.19 -28.23
CA LEU A 276 -0.58 6.17 -28.34
C LEU A 276 0.38 5.88 -29.50
N ALA A 277 0.61 4.59 -29.82
CA ALA A 277 1.49 4.19 -30.92
C ALA A 277 0.92 4.50 -32.31
N ARG A 278 -0.39 4.74 -32.43
CA ARG A 278 -1.07 5.14 -33.68
C ARG A 278 -1.40 6.64 -33.74
N ALA A 279 -1.15 7.38 -32.67
CA ALA A 279 -1.34 8.82 -32.67
C ALA A 279 -0.29 9.50 -33.56
N ASP A 280 -0.68 10.60 -34.22
CA ASP A 280 0.17 11.32 -35.16
C ASP A 280 1.36 12.02 -34.47
N ASN A 281 1.15 12.48 -33.23
CA ASN A 281 2.16 13.24 -32.47
C ASN A 281 3.09 12.32 -31.67
N GLN A 282 4.08 11.73 -32.34
CA GLN A 282 5.10 10.84 -31.74
C GLN A 282 6.44 11.54 -31.44
N ALA A 283 6.38 12.83 -31.09
CA ALA A 283 7.55 13.61 -30.72
C ALA A 283 7.77 13.62 -29.20
N LEU A 284 9.03 13.78 -28.77
CA LEU A 284 9.36 14.11 -27.39
C LEU A 284 9.40 15.62 -27.25
N ASP A 285 8.52 16.17 -26.44
CA ASP A 285 8.46 17.61 -26.18
C ASP A 285 8.10 17.89 -24.72
N PHE A 286 9.09 18.37 -23.97
CA PHE A 286 8.94 18.70 -22.56
C PHE A 286 8.08 19.95 -22.34
N SER A 287 7.98 20.85 -23.33
CA SER A 287 7.22 22.09 -23.20
C SER A 287 5.72 21.85 -23.27
N THR A 288 5.28 20.96 -24.17
CA THR A 288 3.88 20.51 -24.29
C THR A 288 3.57 19.32 -23.39
N GLY A 289 4.57 18.75 -22.71
CA GLY A 289 4.42 17.55 -21.88
C GLY A 289 4.12 16.28 -22.68
N ASN A 290 4.52 16.25 -23.96
CA ASN A 290 4.36 15.09 -24.82
C ASN A 290 5.55 14.13 -24.64
N PHE A 291 5.27 12.95 -24.09
CA PHE A 291 6.25 11.88 -23.90
C PHE A 291 5.98 10.67 -24.82
N ASN A 292 5.22 10.86 -25.90
CA ASN A 292 4.78 9.78 -26.79
C ASN A 292 5.87 9.32 -27.78
N VAL A 293 7.02 8.90 -27.27
CA VAL A 293 8.09 8.29 -28.07
C VAL A 293 8.22 6.80 -27.78
N LEU A 294 8.68 6.04 -28.78
CA LEU A 294 8.81 4.59 -28.69
C LEU A 294 9.56 4.12 -27.42
N PRO A 295 10.71 4.69 -27.03
CA PRO A 295 11.41 4.26 -25.81
C PRO A 295 10.55 4.38 -24.55
N ILE A 296 9.85 5.50 -24.38
CA ILE A 296 8.99 5.73 -23.20
C ILE A 296 7.81 4.76 -23.20
N ARG A 297 7.16 4.55 -24.36
CA ARG A 297 6.06 3.57 -24.48
C ARG A 297 6.51 2.16 -24.10
N ILE A 298 7.66 1.72 -24.59
CA ILE A 298 8.23 0.41 -24.27
C ILE A 298 8.60 0.34 -22.78
N SER A 299 9.20 1.38 -22.20
CA SER A 299 9.51 1.42 -20.77
C SER A 299 8.27 1.32 -19.89
N VAL A 300 7.19 2.03 -20.22
CA VAL A 300 5.91 1.98 -19.49
C VAL A 300 5.29 0.58 -19.57
N LEU A 301 5.23 0.00 -20.77
CA LEU A 301 4.69 -1.36 -20.95
C LEU A 301 5.56 -2.40 -20.23
N ALA A 302 6.88 -2.30 -20.35
CA ALA A 302 7.81 -3.21 -19.68
C ALA A 302 7.69 -3.12 -18.16
N SER A 303 7.61 -1.92 -17.58
CA SER A 303 7.48 -1.76 -16.14
C SER A 303 6.18 -2.35 -15.61
N ILE A 304 5.06 -2.14 -16.33
CA ILE A 304 3.77 -2.74 -15.98
C ILE A 304 3.87 -4.27 -16.07
N CYS A 305 4.36 -4.82 -17.19
CA CYS A 305 4.50 -6.26 -17.40
C CYS A 305 5.40 -6.93 -16.34
N VAL A 306 6.56 -6.34 -16.03
CA VAL A 306 7.47 -6.85 -15.00
C VAL A 306 6.77 -6.85 -13.63
N THR A 307 6.04 -5.79 -13.30
CA THR A 307 5.31 -5.70 -12.02
C THR A 307 4.16 -6.71 -11.96
N GLN A 308 3.40 -6.89 -13.05
CA GLN A 308 2.36 -7.92 -13.13
C GLN A 308 2.94 -9.33 -12.99
N ALA A 309 4.06 -9.62 -13.68
CA ALA A 309 4.74 -10.91 -13.59
C ALA A 309 5.26 -11.18 -12.17
N PHE A 310 5.86 -10.18 -11.52
CA PHE A 310 6.29 -10.25 -10.12
C PHE A 310 5.12 -10.57 -9.19
N MET A 311 3.98 -9.88 -9.33
CA MET A 311 2.79 -10.12 -8.51
C MET A 311 2.18 -11.50 -8.77
N MET A 312 2.09 -11.93 -10.03
CA MET A 312 1.62 -13.26 -10.40
C MET A 312 2.52 -14.36 -9.84
N TRP A 313 3.84 -14.18 -9.87
CA TRP A 313 4.77 -15.11 -9.26
C TRP A 313 4.54 -15.23 -7.75
N LYS A 314 4.34 -14.12 -7.03
CA LYS A 314 4.00 -14.15 -5.60
C LYS A 314 2.65 -14.83 -5.34
N PHE A 315 1.65 -14.57 -6.17
CA PHE A 315 0.33 -15.20 -6.09
C PHE A 315 0.40 -16.72 -6.30
N ILE A 316 1.11 -17.18 -7.33
CA ILE A 316 1.28 -18.62 -7.61
C ILE A 316 1.98 -19.30 -6.44
N ASN A 317 3.06 -18.72 -5.92
CA ASN A 317 3.75 -19.27 -4.75
C ASN A 317 2.84 -19.35 -3.52
N PHE A 318 2.02 -18.33 -3.30
CA PHE A 318 1.02 -18.32 -2.22
C PHE A 318 -0.02 -19.43 -2.41
N GLN A 319 -0.56 -19.59 -3.62
CA GLN A 319 -1.58 -20.60 -3.92
C GLN A 319 -1.03 -22.03 -3.85
N LEU A 320 0.19 -22.26 -4.37
CA LEU A 320 0.89 -23.55 -4.26
C LEU A 320 1.14 -23.93 -2.81
N ARG A 321 1.54 -22.96 -1.98
CA ARG A 321 1.73 -23.19 -0.55
C ARG A 321 0.42 -23.58 0.13
N ARG A 322 -0.66 -22.83 -0.11
CA ARG A 322 -1.99 -23.12 0.44
C ARG A 322 -2.51 -24.48 -0.01
N TRP A 323 -2.30 -24.84 -1.28
CA TRP A 323 -2.69 -26.15 -1.80
C TRP A 323 -1.91 -27.27 -1.11
N ARG A 324 -0.59 -27.12 -0.93
CA ARG A 324 0.24 -28.09 -0.20
C ARG A 324 -0.24 -28.31 1.24
N GLU A 325 -0.62 -27.23 1.92
CA GLU A 325 -1.15 -27.26 3.28
C GLU A 325 -2.52 -27.98 3.36
N HIS A 326 -3.41 -27.79 2.37
CA HIS A 326 -4.69 -28.51 2.31
C HIS A 326 -4.57 -29.97 1.82
N SER A 327 -3.63 -30.26 0.92
CA SER A 327 -3.37 -31.61 0.39
C SER A 327 -2.52 -32.49 1.33
N SER A 328 -1.97 -31.92 2.40
CA SER A 328 -1.24 -32.67 3.43
C SER A 328 -1.94 -32.67 4.81
N PRO A 329 -3.15 -33.24 4.99
CA PRO A 329 -3.76 -33.35 6.32
C PRO A 329 -3.05 -34.32 7.29
N SER A 330 -1.94 -34.97 6.88
CA SER A 330 -1.50 -36.24 7.50
C SER A 330 0.03 -36.37 7.69
N GLN A 331 0.71 -35.36 8.25
CA GLN A 331 2.11 -35.53 8.69
C GLN A 331 2.37 -35.20 10.17
N SER A 332 1.33 -35.01 10.99
CA SER A 332 1.45 -34.91 12.46
C SER A 332 1.21 -36.23 13.20
N LEU A 333 0.92 -37.34 12.51
CA LEU A 333 0.59 -38.64 13.13
C LEU A 333 1.59 -39.79 12.87
N LYS A 334 2.69 -39.59 12.13
CA LYS A 334 3.69 -40.65 11.90
C LYS A 334 5.10 -40.26 12.39
N LYS A 335 5.29 -40.28 13.71
CA LYS A 335 6.48 -40.83 14.39
C LYS A 335 6.29 -40.79 15.92
N LYS A 336 5.46 -41.70 16.42
CA LYS A 336 5.69 -42.32 17.73
C LYS A 336 5.80 -43.82 17.49
N VAL A 337 6.96 -44.25 17.00
CA VAL A 337 7.39 -45.62 17.24
C VAL A 337 7.83 -45.63 18.69
N VAL A 338 6.98 -46.21 19.53
CA VAL A 338 7.32 -46.57 20.91
C VAL A 338 8.28 -47.75 20.80
N THR A 339 9.55 -47.55 21.12
CA THR A 339 10.48 -48.64 21.43
C THR A 339 10.77 -48.60 22.92
N THR A 340 10.09 -49.47 23.65
CA THR A 340 10.39 -49.82 25.04
C THR A 340 11.55 -50.80 25.05
N LYS A 341 12.69 -50.44 25.68
CA LYS A 341 13.72 -51.29 26.35
C LYS A 341 14.98 -50.43 26.56
N SER A 342 15.23 -49.92 27.76
CA SER A 342 15.96 -50.54 28.89
C SER A 342 17.46 -50.17 28.93
N LYS A 343 17.82 -49.41 29.98
CA LYS A 343 19.04 -49.47 30.80
C LYS A 343 20.45 -49.14 30.21
N LEU A 344 21.17 -48.39 31.07
CA LEU A 344 22.63 -48.25 31.29
C LEU A 344 23.47 -47.17 30.55
N SER A 345 23.87 -46.15 31.34
CA SER A 345 25.26 -45.79 31.72
C SER A 345 26.34 -45.42 30.69
N LYS A 346 26.91 -44.22 30.93
CA LYS A 346 28.34 -43.75 30.81
C LYS A 346 28.87 -43.10 29.51
N LYS A 347 29.34 -41.86 29.73
CA LYS A 347 30.62 -41.19 29.36
C LYS A 347 31.05 -41.00 27.90
N GLU A 348 31.12 -39.71 27.54
CA GLU A 348 32.27 -38.91 27.01
C GLU A 348 32.98 -39.21 25.66
N LYS A 349 33.16 -38.10 24.92
CA LYS A 349 34.13 -37.75 23.85
C LYS A 349 33.94 -38.37 22.47
N GLU A 350 34.24 -37.73 21.34
CA GLU A 350 34.44 -36.34 20.87
C GLU A 350 34.60 -36.47 19.33
N ASN A 351 34.37 -35.38 18.60
CA ASN A 351 34.70 -35.12 17.18
C ASN A 351 33.78 -35.61 16.05
N GLY A 352 33.31 -34.61 15.29
CA GLY A 352 32.61 -34.76 14.02
C GLY A 352 32.03 -33.43 13.55
N MET A 353 32.88 -32.56 12.99
CA MET A 353 32.57 -31.26 12.40
C MET A 353 31.37 -31.37 11.44
N ASN A 354 30.31 -30.60 11.69
CA ASN A 354 29.11 -30.57 10.87
C ASN A 354 28.55 -29.14 10.82
N GLY A 355 28.05 -28.75 9.65
CA GLY A 355 26.82 -27.93 9.62
C GLY A 355 26.91 -26.59 8.90
N THR A 356 26.77 -26.63 7.58
CA THR A 356 26.22 -25.54 6.78
C THR A 356 24.83 -25.18 7.31
N VAL A 357 24.68 -23.96 7.82
CA VAL A 357 23.45 -23.42 8.39
C VAL A 357 22.50 -23.01 7.26
N MET A 358 21.41 -23.75 7.09
CA MET A 358 20.21 -23.25 6.40
C MET A 358 19.27 -22.65 7.44
N SER A 359 19.17 -21.32 7.43
CA SER A 359 18.12 -20.56 8.08
C SER A 359 16.89 -20.51 7.18
N ASN A 360 15.72 -20.91 7.67
CA ASN A 360 14.50 -20.10 7.52
C ASN A 360 13.41 -20.55 8.48
N GLY A 361 12.85 -19.54 9.15
CA GLY A 361 11.98 -19.61 10.30
C GLY A 361 10.63 -20.26 10.02
N ALA A 362 10.19 -21.01 11.02
CA ALA A 362 8.99 -21.81 11.08
C ALA A 362 7.70 -20.97 11.01
N ASP A 363 6.84 -21.32 10.06
CA ASP A 363 5.40 -21.08 10.11
C ASP A 363 4.70 -22.37 10.58
N SER A 364 4.12 -22.35 11.77
CA SER A 364 3.04 -23.27 12.16
C SER A 364 2.27 -22.71 13.36
N PRO A 365 0.93 -22.56 13.28
CA PRO A 365 0.09 -22.45 14.45
C PRO A 365 -0.20 -23.84 15.01
N ARG A 366 0.15 -24.02 16.29
CA ARG A 366 -0.08 -25.23 17.08
C ARG A 366 -1.55 -25.31 17.49
N ASN A 367 -2.26 -26.38 17.12
CA ASN A 367 -3.63 -26.65 17.57
C ASN A 367 -3.70 -26.79 19.10
N LYS A 368 -4.65 -26.07 19.72
CA LYS A 368 -5.07 -26.29 21.11
C LYS A 368 -5.79 -27.64 21.19
N LYS A 369 -5.38 -28.48 22.14
CA LYS A 369 -6.15 -29.65 22.58
C LYS A 369 -7.44 -29.16 23.24
N GLU A 370 -8.58 -29.59 22.72
CA GLU A 370 -9.83 -29.63 23.49
C GLU A 370 -9.65 -30.56 24.69
N LYS A 371 -10.09 -30.10 25.86
CA LYS A 371 -10.29 -30.97 27.02
C LYS A 371 -11.69 -31.57 26.86
N SER A 372 -11.75 -32.89 26.73
CA SER A 372 -12.97 -33.68 26.91
C SER A 372 -13.40 -33.63 28.38
N SER A 373 -14.70 -33.43 28.61
CA SER A 373 -15.39 -34.00 29.77
C SER A 373 -16.13 -35.24 29.31
#